data_AF-A0A7K5L5V2-F1
#
_entry.id   AF-A0A7K5L5V2-F1
#
_cell.length_a   1.000
_cell.length_b   1.000
_cell.length_c   1.000
_cell.angle_alpha   90.00
_cell.angle_beta   90.00
_cell.angle_gamma   90.00
#
_symmetry.space_group_name_H-M   'P 1'
#
loop_
_entity.id
_entity.type
_entity.pdbx_description
1 polymer ?
#
loop_
_entity_poly.entity_id
_entity_poly.type
_entity_poly.pdbx_seq_one_letter_code
_entity_poly.pdbx_strand_id
1 'polypeptide(L)' 'MVLLCKVCGDVASGFHYGVHACEGCKGFFRRSIQQNIQYKKCLKNENCSIVRINRNRCQQCRFKKCLLVGMSRDGE' A
#
# COMPACT_ATOMS: atom_id res chain seq x y z
N MET A 1 7.91 2.85 21.29
CA MET A 1 8.42 3.23 19.96
C MET A 1 7.30 3.01 18.95
N VAL A 2 6.86 4.05 18.23
CA VAL A 2 5.75 3.92 17.26
C VAL A 2 6.33 3.55 15.90
N LEU A 3 5.89 2.43 15.33
CA LEU A 3 6.26 2.02 13.97
C LEU A 3 5.29 2.63 12.96
N LEU A 4 5.83 3.07 11.82
CA LEU A 4 5.06 3.69 10.76
C LEU A 4 4.89 2.76 9.56
N CYS A 5 3.72 2.82 8.95
CA CYS A 5 3.38 2.12 7.73
C CYS A 5 4.29 2.59 6.60
N LYS A 6 5.10 1.67 6.06
CA LYS A 6 6.05 1.97 4.97
C LYS A 6 5.39 2.50 3.70
N VAL A 7 4.09 2.23 3.52
CA VAL A 7 3.32 2.65 2.33
C VAL A 7 2.81 4.09 2.44
N CYS A 8 2.21 4.46 3.59
CA CYS A 8 1.46 5.72 3.71
C CYS A 8 1.80 6.58 4.93
N GLY A 9 2.76 6.16 5.76
CA GLY A 9 3.20 6.89 6.95
C GLY A 9 2.22 6.91 8.12
N ASP A 10 1.06 6.23 8.01
CA ASP A 10 0.12 6.03 9.13
C ASP A 10 0.72 5.12 10.20
N VAL A 11 0.12 5.05 11.39
CA VAL A 11 0.59 4.14 12.44
C VAL A 11 0.46 2.69 11.97
N ALA A 12 1.55 1.93 12.05
CA ALA A 12 1.54 0.52 11.69
C ALA A 12 0.80 -0.30 12.75
N SER A 13 0.00 -1.27 12.33
CA SER A 13 -0.67 -2.22 13.22
C SER A 13 0.15 -3.49 13.43
N GLY A 14 1.18 -3.72 12.61
CA GLY A 14 2.04 -4.89 12.69
C GLY A 14 2.92 -5.04 11.45
N PHE A 15 3.54 -6.21 11.33
CA PHE A 15 4.23 -6.65 10.13
C PHE A 15 3.23 -7.45 9.28
N HIS A 16 2.99 -7.02 8.05
CA HIS A 16 2.02 -7.62 7.13
C HIS A 16 2.59 -7.65 5.73
N TYR A 17 2.51 -8.81 5.07
CA TYR A 17 2.98 -8.97 3.70
C TYR A 17 4.48 -8.65 3.55
N GLY A 18 5.30 -8.88 4.58
CA GLY A 18 6.74 -8.61 4.55
C GLY A 18 7.16 -7.17 4.93
N VAL A 19 6.24 -6.30 5.38
CA VAL A 19 6.59 -4.92 5.82
C VAL A 19 5.75 -4.44 7.00
N HIS A 20 6.24 -3.44 7.75
CA HIS A 20 5.39 -2.72 8.68
C HIS A 20 4.31 -1.91 7.95
N ALA A 21 3.04 -2.26 8.18
CA ALA A 21 1.90 -1.67 7.49
C ALA A 21 0.75 -1.37 8.46
N CYS A 22 -0.10 -0.42 8.09
CA CYS A 22 -1.38 -0.17 8.76
C CYS A 22 -2.48 -1.07 8.18
N GLU A 23 -3.57 -1.28 8.92
CA GLU A 23 -4.73 -2.08 8.48
C GLU A 23 -5.28 -1.64 7.13
N GLY A 24 -5.26 -0.33 6.85
CA GLY A 24 -5.73 0.21 5.58
C GLY A 24 -4.89 -0.24 4.38
N CYS A 25 -3.56 -0.34 4.50
CA CYS A 25 -2.69 -0.78 3.41
C CYS A 25 -2.61 -2.30 3.33
N LYS A 26 -2.63 -3.00 4.48
CA LYS A 26 -2.80 -4.46 4.57
C LYS A 26 -4.04 -4.92 3.81
N GLY A 27 -5.21 -4.37 4.16
CA GLY A 27 -6.48 -4.76 3.54
C GLY A 27 -6.57 -4.36 2.06
N PHE A 28 -5.98 -3.22 1.69
CA PHE A 28 -5.88 -2.82 0.29
C PHE A 28 -5.06 -3.83 -0.52
N PHE A 29 -3.83 -4.12 -0.08
CA PHE A 29 -2.94 -5.05 -0.77
C PHE A 29 -3.55 -6.46 -0.90
N ARG A 30 -4.15 -6.98 0.18
CA ARG A 30 -4.86 -8.26 0.17
C ARG A 30 -5.91 -8.34 -0.94
N ARG A 31 -6.78 -7.32 -1.06
CA ARG A 31 -7.81 -7.30 -2.10
C ARG A 31 -7.20 -7.18 -3.50
N SER A 32 -6.18 -6.34 -3.67
CA SER A 32 -5.49 -6.17 -4.95
C SER A 32 -4.97 -7.51 -5.50
N ILE A 33 -4.31 -8.32 -4.67
CA ILE A 33 -3.72 -9.60 -5.10
C ILE A 33 -4.75 -10.74 -5.18
N GLN A 34 -5.75 -10.79 -4.29
CA GLN A 34 -6.75 -11.86 -4.30
C GLN A 34 -7.67 -11.77 -5.51
N GLN A 35 -8.07 -10.55 -5.89
CA GLN A 35 -8.96 -10.32 -7.03
C GLN A 35 -8.20 -9.98 -8.32
N ASN A 36 -6.86 -10.00 -8.30
CA ASN A 36 -6.00 -9.61 -9.41
C ASN A 36 -6.44 -8.28 -10.05
N ILE A 37 -6.68 -7.26 -9.21
CA ILE A 37 -7.35 -6.03 -9.62
C ILE A 37 -6.44 -5.22 -10.55
N GLN A 38 -6.95 -4.94 -11.76
CA GLN A 38 -6.35 -3.98 -12.67
C GLN A 38 -6.88 -2.57 -12.37
N TYR A 39 -6.05 -1.74 -11.75
CA TYR A 39 -6.41 -0.36 -11.43
C TYR A 39 -6.34 0.54 -12.67
N LYS A 40 -7.21 1.55 -12.72
CA LYS A 40 -7.14 2.62 -13.73
C LYS A 40 -5.77 3.29 -13.71
N LYS A 41 -5.25 3.62 -14.89
CA LYS A 41 -3.99 4.35 -15.04
C LYS A 41 -4.04 5.68 -14.26
N CYS A 42 -2.93 6.00 -13.62
CA CYS A 42 -2.72 7.24 -12.90
C CYS A 42 -2.78 8.42 -13.87
N LEU A 43 -3.46 9.49 -13.46
CA LEU A 43 -3.57 10.74 -14.22
C LEU A 43 -2.38 11.69 -14.00
N LYS A 44 -1.47 11.37 -13.07
CA LYS A 44 -0.34 12.20 -12.64
C LYS A 44 1.00 11.48 -12.79
N ASN A 45 1.23 10.87 -13.95
CA ASN A 45 2.52 10.24 -14.32
C ASN A 45 3.06 9.23 -13.29
N GLU A 46 2.17 8.46 -12.66
CA GLU A 46 2.52 7.41 -11.68
C GLU A 46 3.34 7.85 -10.46
N ASN A 47 3.40 9.16 -10.15
CA ASN A 47 4.21 9.74 -9.09
C ASN A 47 3.37 10.36 -7.95
N CYS A 48 2.16 9.83 -7.73
CA CYS A 48 1.30 10.31 -6.64
C CYS A 48 1.96 10.02 -5.28
N SER A 49 2.13 11.05 -4.47
CA SER A 49 2.49 10.87 -3.05
C SER A 49 1.38 10.11 -2.31
N ILE A 50 1.76 9.05 -1.60
CA ILE A 50 0.85 8.20 -0.83
C ILE A 50 1.07 8.50 0.65
N VAL A 51 0.16 9.27 1.24
CA VAL A 51 0.12 9.57 2.68
C VAL A 51 -1.27 9.26 3.25
N ARG A 52 -1.40 9.16 4.59
CA ARG A 52 -2.66 8.81 5.29
C ARG A 52 -3.91 9.49 4.70
N ILE A 53 -3.82 10.80 4.41
CA ILE A 53 -4.94 11.64 3.98
C ILE A 53 -5.33 11.38 2.52
N ASN A 54 -4.38 11.05 1.64
CA ASN A 54 -4.60 11.01 0.19
C ASN A 54 -4.41 9.61 -0.44
N ARG A 55 -4.09 8.58 0.36
CA ARG A 55 -3.76 7.22 -0.11
C ARG A 55 -4.85 6.58 -0.99
N ASN A 56 -6.09 7.03 -0.91
CA ASN A 56 -7.20 6.52 -1.72
C ASN A 56 -7.37 7.24 -3.08
N ARG A 57 -6.68 8.36 -3.33
CA ARG A 57 -6.84 9.17 -4.55
C ARG A 57 -6.34 8.47 -5.81
N CYS A 58 -5.31 7.62 -5.69
CA CYS A 58 -4.77 6.88 -6.83
C CYS A 58 -4.41 5.46 -6.41
N GLN A 59 -5.27 4.51 -6.77
CA GLN A 59 -5.10 3.10 -6.41
C GLN A 59 -3.90 2.46 -7.13
N GLN A 60 -3.64 2.82 -8.40
CA GLN A 60 -2.48 2.32 -9.14
C GLN A 60 -1.17 2.70 -8.43
N CYS A 61 -0.97 3.99 -8.10
CA CYS A 61 0.22 4.44 -7.39
C CYS A 61 0.33 3.84 -5.98
N ARG A 62 -0.81 3.67 -5.28
CA ARG A 62 -0.81 3.04 -3.97
C ARG A 62 -0.34 1.59 -4.05
N PHE A 63 -0.87 0.82 -5.01
CA PHE A 63 -0.48 -0.57 -5.20
C PHE A 63 0.97 -0.70 -5.67
N LYS A 64 1.40 0.15 -6.61
CA LYS A 64 2.80 0.28 -7.01
C LYS A 64 3.70 0.56 -5.80
N LYS A 65 3.30 1.47 -4.91
CA LYS A 65 4.05 1.77 -3.68
C LYS A 65 4.11 0.58 -2.73
N CYS A 66 3.02 -0.19 -2.57
CA CYS A 66 3.04 -1.44 -1.80
C CYS A 66 4.14 -2.39 -2.30
N LEU A 67 4.17 -2.65 -3.61
CA LEU A 67 5.18 -3.51 -4.22
C LEU A 67 6.60 -2.94 -4.04
N LEU A 68 6.78 -1.64 -4.27
CA LEU A 68 8.08 -0.96 -4.15
C LEU A 68 8.66 -0.99 -2.73
N VAL A 69 7.83 -1.02 -1.69
CA VAL A 69 8.32 -1.11 -0.31
C VAL A 69 8.56 -2.54 0.14
N GLY A 70 8.28 -3.53 -0.71
CA GLY A 70 8.52 -4.95 -0.45
C GLY A 70 7.28 -5.75 -0.06
N MET A 71 6.06 -5.23 -0.24
CA MET A 71 4.87 -6.05 0.02
C MET A 71 4.77 -7.18 -0.99
N SER A 72 4.68 -8.42 -0.51
CA SER A 72 4.58 -9.62 -1.34
C SER A 72 3.55 -10.60 -0.81
N ARG A 73 3.12 -11.56 -1.64
CA ARG A 73 2.13 -12.57 -1.25
C ARG A 73 2.73 -13.60 -0.28
N ASP A 74 4.04 -13.81 -0.37
CA ASP A 74 4.80 -14.81 0.40
C ASP A 74 5.50 -14.21 1.63
N GLY A 75 5.48 -12.88 1.78
CA GLY A 75 6.02 -12.23 2.96
C GLY A 75 5.06 -12.37 4.13
N GLU A 76 5.37 -13.20 5.12
CA GLU A 76 4.73 -13.12 6.45
C GLU A 76 5.48 -12.15 7.36
#